data_AF-A0A968U167-F1
#
_entry.id   AF-A0A968U167-F1
#
_cell.length_a   1.000
_cell.length_b   1.000
_cell.length_c   1.000
_cell.angle_alpha   90.00
_cell.angle_beta   90.00
_cell.angle_gamma   90.00
#
_symmetry.space_group_name_H-M   'P 1'
#
loop_
_entity.id
_entity.type
_entity.pdbx_description
1 polymer ?
#
loop_
_entity_poly.entity_id
_entity_poly.type
_entity_poly.pdbx_seq_one_letter_code
_entity_poly.pdbx_strand_id
1 'polypeptide(L)'
;MGLIKQDKEFRLSKITYVDFKYIEIERTLLNFFPRLKFDGYPGKVRRGATHLTIERFLETFLLEENYNKFQGFVDYPQIVQKWLETELLDLVNRGRPTQAVVSPRPLHGNTYKYRNTKYARDYGSSEQVFWMLYYARKLGLPARDALKEFVFEGLDLHTDKILPKEEVDVETQAILHFDSIEEVEDRADHSEEPSRYAPLCIGQADLMADDILRLLTYERHMPRSVLVDYLKTLLSFHLALYHLRLLKLLPALVRQASGDPVCNRCPMNPNHLSPHGDCPHQIGLVIDMGDPGNPHMTDLARRSADLHYRRLPGFIGSHFTVKKLDELAHYLHKRSKLAPASTEFTITEVLSLLKPDHKSDREAFANARLTQLIERYGQGVDSTIPPEVERILSLKLEDFDTYIEILVELRGSYHRGALIDCLDSLMRKNSDSGLLRQSRAKGSPRWFVLGSRLLEVLLQIAVLEPKGTGFTTHEVRVDELLTFLRERYGLYIDRLPHVDGYSEPSIIDQQALRKNVATFKSRLRDIGFFQDLSDAYVTQTVVPRYAIRSVDAES
;
A
#
# COMPACT_ATOMS: atom_id res chain seq x y z
N MET A 1 29.66 -7.61 -13.49
CA MET A 1 30.05 -8.79 -14.27
C MET A 1 29.03 -9.91 -14.03
N GLY A 2 28.86 -10.81 -15.01
CA GLY A 2 27.86 -11.88 -15.04
C GLY A 2 26.45 -11.46 -15.49
N LEU A 3 25.67 -10.89 -14.57
CA LEU A 3 24.25 -10.60 -14.78
C LEU A 3 23.99 -9.35 -15.64
N ILE A 4 23.15 -9.48 -16.67
CA ILE A 4 22.64 -8.34 -17.47
C ILE A 4 21.35 -7.76 -16.87
N LYS A 5 20.84 -6.67 -17.45
CA LYS A 5 19.60 -6.01 -17.01
C LYS A 5 18.43 -7.00 -16.94
N GLN A 6 18.28 -7.86 -17.95
CA GLN A 6 17.22 -8.85 -18.02
C GLN A 6 17.29 -9.87 -16.87
N ASP A 7 18.47 -10.38 -16.54
CA ASP A 7 18.64 -11.32 -15.42
C ASP A 7 18.22 -10.68 -14.09
N LYS A 8 18.58 -9.41 -13.89
CA LYS A 8 18.33 -8.63 -12.67
C LYS A 8 16.89 -8.13 -12.52
N GLU A 9 16.08 -8.26 -13.56
CA GLU A 9 14.72 -7.73 -13.56
C GLU A 9 13.85 -8.51 -12.57
N PHE A 10 13.37 -7.81 -11.54
CA PHE A 10 12.56 -8.41 -10.48
C PHE A 10 11.08 -8.06 -10.64
N ARG A 11 10.75 -6.84 -11.07
CA ARG A 11 9.37 -6.35 -11.18
C ARG A 11 8.52 -7.24 -12.12
N LEU A 12 7.33 -7.60 -11.65
CA LEU A 12 6.30 -8.29 -12.43
C LEU A 12 4.91 -7.84 -12.00
N SER A 13 4.25 -7.03 -12.84
CA SER A 13 2.92 -6.47 -12.54
C SER A 13 1.82 -7.52 -12.36
N LYS A 14 2.02 -8.75 -12.86
CA LYS A 14 1.15 -9.91 -12.61
C LYS A 14 1.12 -10.34 -11.12
N ILE A 15 2.13 -9.96 -10.33
CA ILE A 15 2.20 -10.20 -8.87
C ILE A 15 1.84 -8.92 -8.11
N THR A 16 2.51 -7.82 -8.43
CA THR A 16 2.28 -6.49 -7.86
C THR A 16 2.83 -5.42 -8.78
N TYR A 17 2.17 -4.26 -8.83
CA TYR A 17 2.64 -3.10 -9.58
C TYR A 17 3.77 -2.35 -8.87
N VAL A 18 3.94 -2.58 -7.56
CA VAL A 18 4.94 -1.94 -6.70
C VAL A 18 6.35 -2.42 -7.02
N ASP A 19 7.30 -1.48 -7.17
CA ASP A 19 8.72 -1.73 -7.48
C ASP A 19 9.60 -1.94 -6.22
N PHE A 20 8.98 -2.26 -5.08
CA PHE A 20 9.62 -2.53 -3.79
C PHE A 20 10.70 -1.51 -3.37
N LYS A 21 10.50 -0.24 -3.69
CA LYS A 21 11.28 0.87 -3.17
C LYS A 21 10.57 1.47 -1.96
N TYR A 22 11.27 2.34 -1.25
CA TYR A 22 10.66 3.18 -0.23
C TYR A 22 9.56 4.06 -0.87
N ILE A 23 8.35 4.02 -0.32
CA ILE A 23 7.17 4.73 -0.83
C ILE A 23 6.75 5.79 0.18
N GLU A 24 6.66 7.03 -0.28
CA GLU A 24 5.96 8.10 0.44
C GLU A 24 4.49 8.09 0.01
N ILE A 25 3.57 7.87 0.95
CA ILE A 25 2.14 7.66 0.67
C ILE A 25 1.48 8.89 0.04
N GLU A 26 2.00 10.09 0.32
CA GLU A 26 1.60 11.33 -0.34
C GLU A 26 1.80 11.27 -1.87
N ARG A 27 2.87 10.59 -2.34
CA ARG A 27 3.14 10.40 -3.77
C ARG A 27 2.16 9.40 -4.39
N THR A 28 1.80 8.37 -3.63
CA THR A 28 0.76 7.42 -4.02
C THR A 28 -0.54 8.16 -4.30
N LEU A 29 -0.99 9.02 -3.37
CA LEU A 29 -2.23 9.76 -3.52
C LEU A 29 -2.16 10.76 -4.68
N LEU A 30 -1.07 11.53 -4.77
CA LEU A 30 -0.82 12.49 -5.84
C LEU A 30 -0.87 11.85 -7.24
N ASN A 31 -0.30 10.66 -7.42
CA ASN A 31 -0.31 9.97 -8.71
C ASN A 31 -1.53 9.08 -8.92
N PHE A 32 -2.32 8.85 -7.86
CA PHE A 32 -3.58 8.12 -7.95
C PHE A 32 -4.71 9.00 -8.52
N PHE A 33 -4.73 10.29 -8.20
CA PHE A 33 -5.72 11.25 -8.72
C PHE A 33 -5.86 11.25 -10.26
N PRO A 34 -4.79 11.38 -11.05
CA PRO A 34 -4.94 11.33 -12.50
C PRO A 34 -5.41 9.95 -13.00
N ARG A 35 -5.13 8.86 -12.28
CA ARG A 35 -5.64 7.53 -12.63
C ARG A 35 -7.14 7.43 -12.37
N LEU A 36 -7.66 8.08 -11.33
CA LEU A 36 -9.11 8.23 -11.13
C LEU A 36 -9.75 9.10 -12.23
N LYS A 37 -9.10 10.21 -12.59
CA LYS A 37 -9.57 11.12 -13.66
C LYS A 37 -9.65 10.40 -15.01
N PHE A 38 -8.60 9.69 -15.38
CA PHE A 38 -8.40 9.08 -16.70
C PHE A 38 -8.48 7.54 -16.69
N ASP A 39 -9.34 6.95 -15.86
CA ASP A 39 -9.67 5.51 -15.88
C ASP A 39 -8.45 4.56 -15.96
N GLY A 40 -7.45 4.85 -15.13
CA GLY A 40 -6.26 4.03 -14.94
C GLY A 40 -5.02 4.54 -15.67
N TYR A 41 -5.20 5.42 -16.66
CA TYR A 41 -4.09 6.06 -17.35
C TYR A 41 -3.37 7.06 -16.44
N PRO A 42 -2.03 7.17 -16.54
CA PRO A 42 -1.31 8.28 -15.93
C PRO A 42 -1.76 9.63 -16.52
N GLY A 43 -1.66 10.69 -15.74
CA GLY A 43 -1.93 12.05 -16.20
C GLY A 43 -0.67 12.69 -16.77
N LYS A 44 -0.78 13.22 -17.98
CA LYS A 44 0.26 14.01 -18.65
C LYS A 44 -0.10 15.47 -18.63
N VAL A 45 0.80 16.27 -18.09
CA VAL A 45 0.62 17.71 -17.90
C VAL A 45 1.42 18.44 -18.98
N ARG A 46 0.81 19.42 -19.67
CA ARG A 46 1.50 20.27 -20.65
C ARG A 46 1.96 21.56 -19.97
N ARG A 47 3.08 21.50 -19.25
CA ARG A 47 3.74 22.69 -18.72
C ARG A 47 5.13 22.88 -19.35
N GLY A 48 5.54 24.14 -19.50
CA GLY A 48 6.95 24.49 -19.71
C GLY A 48 7.84 23.91 -18.62
N ALA A 49 9.14 23.75 -18.91
CA ALA A 49 10.12 23.06 -18.06
C ALA A 49 10.42 23.74 -16.70
N THR A 50 9.67 24.77 -16.32
CA THR A 50 9.87 25.54 -15.09
C THR A 50 9.68 24.64 -13.88
N HIS A 51 10.64 24.61 -12.97
CA HIS A 51 10.57 23.87 -11.71
C HIS A 51 9.70 24.65 -10.71
N LEU A 52 8.73 24.01 -10.05
CA LEU A 52 7.94 24.69 -9.01
C LEU A 52 8.79 24.89 -7.76
N THR A 53 8.78 26.09 -7.21
CA THR A 53 9.47 26.44 -5.97
C THR A 53 8.51 27.14 -5.01
N ILE A 54 8.87 27.24 -3.74
CA ILE A 54 8.05 27.93 -2.74
C ILE A 54 7.85 29.39 -3.15
N GLU A 55 8.90 30.01 -3.68
CA GLU A 55 8.91 31.40 -4.15
C GLU A 55 7.90 31.61 -5.27
N ARG A 56 7.77 30.66 -6.21
CA ARG A 56 6.76 30.76 -7.28
C ARG A 56 5.33 30.75 -6.74
N PHE A 57 5.04 29.87 -5.77
CA PHE A 57 3.71 29.86 -5.13
C PHE A 57 3.45 31.16 -4.37
N LEU A 58 4.46 31.64 -3.64
CA LEU A 58 4.37 32.91 -2.91
C LEU A 58 4.11 34.09 -3.86
N GLU A 59 4.93 34.25 -4.90
CA GLU A 59 4.78 35.30 -5.92
C GLU A 59 3.37 35.30 -6.52
N THR A 60 2.83 34.12 -6.82
CA THR A 60 1.48 33.96 -7.39
C THR A 60 0.39 34.48 -6.45
N PHE A 61 0.49 34.17 -5.16
CA PHE A 61 -0.46 34.64 -4.15
C PHE A 61 -0.32 36.14 -3.83
N LEU A 62 0.85 36.73 -4.11
CA LEU A 62 1.15 38.14 -3.87
C LEU A 62 0.91 39.04 -5.09
N LEU A 63 0.32 38.55 -6.18
CA LEU A 63 -0.07 39.39 -7.31
C LEU A 63 -1.25 40.31 -6.95
N GLU A 64 -1.24 41.56 -7.42
CA GLU A 64 -2.28 42.57 -7.12
C GLU A 64 -3.69 42.10 -7.46
N GLU A 65 -3.85 41.36 -8.56
CA GLU A 65 -5.11 40.77 -9.01
C GLU A 65 -5.71 39.75 -8.02
N ASN A 66 -4.92 39.25 -7.06
CA ASN A 66 -5.33 38.25 -6.08
C ASN A 66 -5.59 38.83 -4.67
N TYR A 67 -5.42 40.14 -4.45
CA TYR A 67 -5.53 40.75 -3.11
C TYR A 67 -6.91 40.61 -2.48
N ASN A 68 -7.96 40.63 -3.29
CA ASN A 68 -9.33 40.41 -2.81
C ASN A 68 -9.56 38.99 -2.26
N LYS A 69 -8.78 38.01 -2.74
CA LYS A 69 -8.85 36.59 -2.37
C LYS A 69 -7.89 36.22 -1.24
N PHE A 70 -6.71 36.84 -1.19
CA PHE A 70 -5.69 36.60 -0.17
C PHE A 70 -5.42 37.85 0.67
N GLN A 71 -6.44 38.28 1.41
CA GLN A 71 -6.38 39.50 2.21
C GLN A 71 -5.28 39.40 3.29
N GLY A 72 -4.42 40.42 3.35
CA GLY A 72 -3.31 40.51 4.31
C GLY A 72 -2.05 39.70 3.95
N PHE A 73 -2.04 38.92 2.86
CA PHE A 73 -0.85 38.14 2.48
C PHE A 73 0.34 39.04 2.11
N VAL A 74 0.07 40.16 1.44
CA VAL A 74 1.06 41.17 1.01
C VAL A 74 1.74 41.85 2.17
N ASP A 75 1.00 42.05 3.26
CA ASP A 75 1.52 42.69 4.48
C ASP A 75 2.44 41.74 5.26
N TYR A 76 2.29 40.42 5.07
CA TYR A 76 2.99 39.38 5.83
C TYR A 76 3.58 38.24 4.96
N PRO A 77 4.41 38.55 3.94
CA PRO A 77 4.89 37.54 2.98
C PRO A 77 5.72 36.42 3.63
N GLN A 78 6.44 36.74 4.71
CA GLN A 78 7.22 35.77 5.49
C GLN A 78 6.33 34.74 6.21
N ILE A 79 5.15 35.16 6.68
CA ILE A 79 4.18 34.26 7.33
C ILE A 79 3.56 33.35 6.26
N VAL A 80 3.20 33.91 5.11
CA VAL A 80 2.66 33.14 3.97
C VAL A 80 3.67 32.10 3.50
N GLN A 81 4.95 32.47 3.37
CA GLN A 81 6.01 31.52 3.01
C GLN A 81 6.10 30.37 4.02
N LYS A 82 6.01 30.64 5.32
CA LYS A 82 6.03 29.59 6.35
C LYS A 82 4.81 28.69 6.28
N TRP A 83 3.63 29.26 6.06
CA TRP A 83 2.39 28.49 5.87
C TRP A 83 2.46 27.60 4.61
N LEU A 84 3.02 28.10 3.50
CA LEU A 84 3.30 27.29 2.31
C LEU A 84 4.20 26.10 2.65
N GLU A 85 5.27 26.31 3.41
CA GLU A 85 6.23 25.27 3.80
C GLU A 85 5.67 24.23 4.78
N THR A 86 4.68 24.60 5.61
CA THR A 86 4.17 23.75 6.69
C THR A 86 2.86 23.07 6.34
N GLU A 87 1.92 23.79 5.72
CA GLU A 87 0.54 23.37 5.57
C GLU A 87 0.11 23.11 4.13
N LEU A 88 0.61 23.87 3.15
CA LEU A 88 0.11 23.78 1.76
C LEU A 88 0.96 22.90 0.84
N LEU A 89 2.29 22.98 0.95
CA LEU A 89 3.21 22.30 0.05
C LEU A 89 3.80 21.06 0.68
N ASP A 90 3.98 20.05 -0.17
CA ASP A 90 4.71 18.86 0.17
C ASP A 90 6.16 18.99 -0.30
N LEU A 91 7.12 18.78 0.62
CA LEU A 91 8.53 19.07 0.44
C LEU A 91 9.40 17.83 0.67
N VAL A 92 10.42 17.64 -0.16
CA VAL A 92 11.52 16.71 0.12
C VAL A 92 12.70 17.42 0.77
N ASN A 93 13.48 16.69 1.57
CA ASN A 93 14.68 17.21 2.25
C ASN A 93 14.41 18.48 3.07
N ARG A 94 13.26 18.55 3.75
CA ARG A 94 12.84 19.72 4.52
C ARG A 94 13.94 20.20 5.48
N GLY A 95 14.22 21.50 5.48
CA GLY A 95 15.24 22.13 6.31
C GLY A 95 16.69 21.86 5.87
N ARG A 96 16.91 21.23 4.71
CA ARG A 96 18.26 21.02 4.13
C ARG A 96 18.48 21.92 2.91
N PRO A 97 19.74 22.16 2.49
CA PRO A 97 20.04 22.92 1.26
C PRO A 97 19.44 22.31 -0.01
N THR A 98 19.11 21.01 0.02
CA THR A 98 18.48 20.28 -1.09
C THR A 98 16.95 20.20 -0.96
N GLN A 99 16.34 21.07 -0.13
CA GLN A 99 14.89 21.19 0.00
C GLN A 99 14.28 21.49 -1.37
N ALA A 100 13.22 20.78 -1.73
CA ALA A 100 12.51 21.03 -2.98
C ALA A 100 11.02 20.73 -2.82
N VAL A 101 10.20 21.48 -3.55
CA VAL A 101 8.77 21.23 -3.66
C VAL A 101 8.54 19.95 -4.46
N VAL A 102 7.66 19.09 -3.97
CA VAL A 102 7.12 17.98 -4.76
C VAL A 102 5.86 18.41 -5.46
N SER A 103 4.89 18.92 -4.71
CA SER A 103 3.60 19.42 -5.20
C SER A 103 2.91 20.18 -4.06
N PRO A 104 1.77 20.85 -4.30
CA PRO A 104 0.79 21.05 -3.23
C PRO A 104 0.40 19.72 -2.58
N ARG A 105 -0.02 19.76 -1.32
CA ARG A 105 -0.58 18.59 -0.66
C ARG A 105 -1.76 18.06 -1.46
N PRO A 106 -1.97 16.73 -1.50
CA PRO A 106 -3.01 16.10 -2.32
C PRO A 106 -4.40 16.26 -1.69
N LEU A 107 -4.86 17.51 -1.53
CA LEU A 107 -6.19 17.84 -0.99
C LEU A 107 -7.27 17.89 -2.07
N HIS A 108 -6.90 18.20 -3.31
CA HIS A 108 -7.82 18.20 -4.45
C HIS A 108 -7.22 17.45 -5.65
N GLY A 109 -8.09 16.93 -6.50
CA GLY A 109 -7.76 16.11 -7.65
C GLY A 109 -6.88 16.80 -8.69
N ASN A 110 -6.89 18.13 -8.80
CA ASN A 110 -6.02 18.87 -9.74
C ASN A 110 -4.60 19.15 -9.20
N THR A 111 -4.30 18.82 -7.94
CA THR A 111 -2.96 19.08 -7.35
C THR A 111 -1.82 18.41 -8.11
N TYR A 112 -2.08 17.28 -8.77
CA TYR A 112 -1.08 16.56 -9.55
C TYR A 112 -0.55 17.34 -10.76
N LYS A 113 -1.33 18.30 -11.28
CA LYS A 113 -0.90 19.21 -12.35
C LYS A 113 0.32 20.04 -11.92
N TYR A 114 0.42 20.30 -10.62
CA TYR A 114 1.43 21.15 -10.00
C TYR A 114 2.51 20.34 -9.28
N ARG A 115 2.95 19.24 -9.89
CA ARG A 115 4.04 18.41 -9.34
C ARG A 115 5.37 18.58 -10.08
N ASN A 116 6.46 18.55 -9.34
CA ASN A 116 7.80 18.31 -9.86
C ASN A 116 8.00 16.80 -10.03
N THR A 117 7.84 16.30 -11.26
CA THR A 117 7.85 14.87 -11.62
C THR A 117 9.07 14.10 -11.10
N LYS A 118 10.23 14.78 -10.99
CA LYS A 118 11.46 14.23 -10.40
C LYS A 118 11.26 13.71 -8.98
N TYR A 119 10.50 14.44 -8.14
CA TYR A 119 10.28 14.11 -6.73
C TYR A 119 8.93 13.43 -6.47
N ALA A 120 8.05 13.38 -7.48
CA ALA A 120 6.71 12.83 -7.37
C ALA A 120 6.62 11.32 -7.60
N ARG A 121 7.73 10.57 -7.65
CA ARG A 121 7.70 9.13 -7.94
C ARG A 121 7.10 8.35 -6.78
N ASP A 122 6.13 7.48 -7.10
CA ASP A 122 5.40 6.63 -6.15
C ASP A 122 5.68 5.13 -6.35
N TYR A 123 6.59 4.80 -7.29
CA TYR A 123 7.08 3.45 -7.56
C TYR A 123 5.99 2.40 -7.81
N GLY A 124 4.90 2.80 -8.49
CA GLY A 124 3.81 1.91 -8.88
C GLY A 124 2.74 1.68 -7.81
N SER A 125 2.82 2.36 -6.67
CA SER A 125 1.82 2.23 -5.60
C SER A 125 0.45 2.80 -6.00
N SER A 126 0.39 3.93 -6.73
CA SER A 126 -0.89 4.47 -7.25
C SER A 126 -1.55 3.54 -8.24
N GLU A 127 -0.72 2.89 -9.07
CA GLU A 127 -1.15 1.88 -10.05
C GLU A 127 -1.69 0.64 -9.33
N GLN A 128 -1.01 0.19 -8.28
CA GLN A 128 -1.47 -0.91 -7.43
C GLN A 128 -2.83 -0.60 -6.80
N VAL A 129 -3.00 0.59 -6.20
CA VAL A 129 -4.28 0.99 -5.58
C VAL A 129 -5.39 1.02 -6.63
N PHE A 130 -5.15 1.65 -7.78
CA PHE A 130 -6.15 1.75 -8.85
C PHE A 130 -6.59 0.37 -9.33
N TRP A 131 -5.66 -0.53 -9.67
CA TRP A 131 -6.02 -1.86 -10.18
C TRP A 131 -6.61 -2.77 -9.11
N MET A 132 -6.23 -2.61 -7.84
CA MET A 132 -6.95 -3.28 -6.75
C MET A 132 -8.42 -2.85 -6.75
N LEU A 133 -8.72 -1.56 -6.79
CA LEU A 133 -10.11 -1.09 -6.81
C LEU A 133 -10.85 -1.45 -8.09
N TYR A 134 -10.19 -1.38 -9.25
CA TYR A 134 -10.79 -1.75 -10.53
C TYR A 134 -11.24 -3.22 -10.54
N TYR A 135 -10.42 -4.11 -10.00
CA TYR A 135 -10.70 -5.55 -9.99
C TYR A 135 -11.48 -6.02 -8.76
N ALA A 136 -11.58 -5.22 -7.69
CA ALA A 136 -12.40 -5.55 -6.54
C ALA A 136 -13.84 -5.83 -6.98
N ARG A 137 -14.43 -6.90 -6.46
CA ARG A 137 -15.57 -7.59 -7.06
C ARG A 137 -16.84 -6.74 -7.05
N LYS A 138 -17.49 -6.60 -5.90
CA LYS A 138 -18.79 -5.92 -5.78
C LYS A 138 -18.66 -4.43 -5.45
N LEU A 139 -17.63 -4.08 -4.68
CA LEU A 139 -17.47 -2.75 -4.09
C LEU A 139 -16.42 -1.90 -4.80
N GLY A 140 -15.72 -2.46 -5.79
CA GLY A 140 -14.62 -1.79 -6.49
C GLY A 140 -15.06 -0.56 -7.27
N LEU A 141 -16.07 -0.71 -8.13
CA LEU A 141 -16.64 0.42 -8.88
C LEU A 141 -17.24 1.48 -7.95
N PRO A 142 -18.14 1.16 -6.98
CA PRO A 142 -18.65 2.14 -6.02
C PRO A 142 -17.53 2.89 -5.27
N ALA A 143 -16.48 2.19 -4.84
CA ALA A 143 -15.36 2.83 -4.14
C ALA A 143 -14.58 3.79 -5.06
N ARG A 144 -14.39 3.44 -6.34
CA ARG A 144 -13.74 4.33 -7.32
C ARG A 144 -14.59 5.56 -7.61
N ASP A 145 -15.89 5.39 -7.76
CA ASP A 145 -16.82 6.49 -8.06
C ASP A 145 -16.88 7.46 -6.88
N ALA A 146 -17.08 6.94 -5.66
CA ALA A 146 -17.07 7.76 -4.44
C ALA A 146 -15.73 8.48 -4.23
N LEU A 147 -14.59 7.81 -4.48
CA LEU A 147 -13.29 8.45 -4.43
C LEU A 147 -13.13 9.55 -5.49
N LYS A 148 -13.64 9.32 -6.71
CA LYS A 148 -13.54 10.29 -7.79
C LYS A 148 -14.39 11.52 -7.49
N GLU A 149 -15.60 11.33 -6.99
CA GLU A 149 -16.48 12.40 -6.51
C GLU A 149 -15.82 13.19 -5.39
N PHE A 150 -15.37 12.53 -4.32
CA PHE A 150 -14.68 13.19 -3.21
C PHE A 150 -13.42 13.94 -3.67
N VAL A 151 -12.53 13.32 -4.44
CA VAL A 151 -11.24 13.92 -4.81
C VAL A 151 -11.40 15.11 -5.75
N PHE A 152 -12.38 15.08 -6.65
CA PHE A 152 -12.65 16.12 -7.65
C PHE A 152 -13.92 16.94 -7.34
N GLU A 153 -14.30 16.99 -6.06
CA GLU A 153 -15.34 17.89 -5.56
C GLU A 153 -15.08 19.31 -6.10
N GLY A 154 -16.11 19.92 -6.70
CA GLY A 154 -16.02 21.29 -7.21
C GLY A 154 -15.45 21.44 -8.58
N LEU A 155 -15.19 20.34 -9.27
CA LEU A 155 -14.65 20.36 -10.61
C LEU A 155 -15.65 19.75 -11.60
N ASP A 156 -15.99 20.52 -12.64
CA ASP A 156 -16.57 19.94 -13.84
C ASP A 156 -15.48 19.17 -14.58
N LEU A 157 -15.50 17.83 -14.47
CA LEU A 157 -14.52 16.96 -15.10
C LEU A 157 -14.50 17.00 -16.64
N HIS A 158 -15.55 17.54 -17.28
CA HIS A 158 -15.61 17.70 -18.73
C HIS A 158 -14.93 18.99 -19.18
N THR A 159 -15.21 20.10 -18.50
CA THR A 159 -14.64 21.41 -18.86
C THR A 159 -13.35 21.73 -18.11
N ASP A 160 -13.02 20.94 -17.09
CA ASP A 160 -11.91 21.12 -16.15
C ASP A 160 -11.97 22.48 -15.41
N LYS A 161 -13.19 22.98 -15.18
CA LYS A 161 -13.45 24.28 -14.52
C LYS A 161 -14.01 24.10 -13.11
N ILE A 162 -13.56 24.99 -12.22
CA ILE A 162 -14.01 25.04 -10.83
C ILE A 162 -15.42 25.62 -10.75
N LEU A 163 -16.29 24.97 -10.00
CA LEU A 163 -17.68 25.35 -9.80
C LEU A 163 -17.80 26.44 -8.70
N PRO A 164 -18.65 27.48 -8.85
CA PRO A 164 -18.60 28.68 -8.01
C PRO A 164 -19.16 28.57 -6.57
N LYS A 165 -19.45 27.37 -6.05
CA LYS A 165 -20.36 27.20 -4.90
C LYS A 165 -19.91 26.26 -3.79
N GLU A 166 -18.63 25.89 -3.74
CA GLU A 166 -18.19 24.91 -2.75
C GLU A 166 -17.48 25.52 -1.55
N GLU A 167 -18.03 25.26 -0.37
CA GLU A 167 -17.38 25.55 0.91
C GLU A 167 -16.34 24.45 1.21
N VAL A 168 -15.15 24.58 0.61
CA VAL A 168 -13.99 23.73 0.96
C VAL A 168 -13.07 24.43 1.96
N ASP A 169 -12.19 23.68 2.61
CA ASP A 169 -11.20 24.21 3.56
C ASP A 169 -10.20 25.19 2.92
N VAL A 170 -9.55 26.03 3.73
CA VAL A 170 -8.69 27.13 3.28
C VAL A 170 -7.53 26.62 2.41
N GLU A 171 -6.89 25.51 2.78
CA GLU A 171 -5.81 24.92 1.99
C GLU A 171 -6.31 24.41 0.64
N THR A 172 -7.48 23.76 0.61
CA THR A 172 -8.12 23.34 -0.65
C THR A 172 -8.51 24.55 -1.51
N GLN A 173 -9.09 25.61 -0.93
CA GLN A 173 -9.42 26.85 -1.66
C GLN A 173 -8.17 27.50 -2.26
N ALA A 174 -7.06 27.55 -1.51
CA ALA A 174 -5.82 28.12 -2.01
C ALA A 174 -5.25 27.32 -3.19
N ILE A 175 -5.34 25.98 -3.15
CA ILE A 175 -4.95 25.11 -4.26
C ILE A 175 -5.85 25.33 -5.49
N LEU A 176 -7.17 25.38 -5.29
CA LEU A 176 -8.12 25.61 -6.37
C LEU A 176 -7.92 26.99 -7.01
N HIS A 177 -7.71 28.02 -6.20
CA HIS A 177 -7.43 29.35 -6.73
C HIS A 177 -6.08 29.40 -7.47
N PHE A 178 -5.05 28.72 -6.96
CA PHE A 178 -3.79 28.53 -7.70
C PHE A 178 -4.01 27.83 -9.06
N ASP A 179 -4.86 26.79 -9.10
CA ASP A 179 -5.24 26.09 -10.33
C ASP A 179 -5.92 27.04 -11.33
N SER A 180 -6.80 27.92 -10.83
CA SER A 180 -7.49 28.92 -11.65
C SER A 180 -6.60 30.04 -12.21
N ILE A 181 -5.44 30.31 -11.60
CA ILE A 181 -4.49 31.31 -12.09
C ILE A 181 -3.55 30.70 -13.14
N GLU A 182 -3.01 29.51 -12.84
CA GLU A 182 -1.97 28.91 -13.67
C GLU A 182 -2.55 28.14 -14.87
N GLU A 183 -3.83 27.76 -14.83
CA GLU A 183 -4.62 27.13 -15.92
C GLU A 183 -3.84 26.04 -16.67
N VAL A 184 -3.27 25.09 -15.93
CA VAL A 184 -2.39 24.08 -16.52
C VAL A 184 -3.21 22.97 -17.19
N GLU A 185 -3.05 22.82 -18.50
CA GLU A 185 -3.67 21.73 -19.27
C GLU A 185 -3.12 20.35 -18.90
N ASP A 186 -4.03 19.37 -18.79
CA ASP A 186 -3.73 17.96 -18.60
C ASP A 186 -4.46 17.08 -19.63
N ARG A 187 -4.00 15.83 -19.75
CA ARG A 187 -4.66 14.77 -20.52
C ARG A 187 -4.20 13.40 -20.08
N ALA A 188 -4.94 12.37 -20.45
CA ALA A 188 -4.50 10.98 -20.32
C ALA A 188 -3.20 10.74 -21.11
N ASP A 189 -2.24 10.03 -20.51
CA ASP A 189 -1.03 9.60 -21.19
C ASP A 189 -1.24 8.26 -21.89
N HIS A 190 -1.55 8.31 -23.19
CA HIS A 190 -1.70 7.14 -24.06
C HIS A 190 -0.39 6.73 -24.75
N SER A 191 0.78 7.17 -24.26
CA SER A 191 2.06 6.74 -24.85
C SER A 191 2.35 5.25 -24.66
N GLU A 192 1.87 4.67 -23.56
CA GLU A 192 1.92 3.23 -23.29
C GLU A 192 0.56 2.77 -22.75
N GLU A 193 0.09 1.61 -23.23
CA GLU A 193 -1.14 1.02 -22.71
C GLU A 193 -0.89 0.46 -21.30
N PRO A 194 -1.69 0.83 -20.29
CA PRO A 194 -1.53 0.32 -18.94
C PRO A 194 -1.67 -1.20 -18.90
N SER A 195 -0.73 -1.85 -18.21
CA SER A 195 -0.88 -3.28 -17.89
C SER A 195 -2.10 -3.47 -16.97
N ARG A 196 -3.05 -4.31 -17.37
CA ARG A 196 -4.30 -4.58 -16.61
C ARG A 196 -4.30 -5.99 -16.00
N TYR A 197 -3.49 -6.23 -14.99
CA TYR A 197 -3.46 -7.50 -14.26
C TYR A 197 -4.27 -7.42 -12.98
N ALA A 198 -5.10 -8.43 -12.73
CA ALA A 198 -5.82 -8.56 -11.47
C ALA A 198 -4.84 -8.71 -10.30
N PRO A 199 -5.15 -8.14 -9.12
CA PRO A 199 -4.34 -8.32 -7.93
C PRO A 199 -4.32 -9.81 -7.54
N LEU A 200 -3.14 -10.32 -7.17
CA LEU A 200 -2.98 -11.73 -6.83
C LEU A 200 -3.83 -12.13 -5.62
N CYS A 201 -4.09 -11.19 -4.70
CA CYS A 201 -5.03 -11.34 -3.60
C CYS A 201 -6.27 -10.46 -3.80
N ILE A 202 -7.27 -10.97 -4.52
CA ILE A 202 -8.53 -10.24 -4.79
C ILE A 202 -9.30 -9.88 -3.51
N GLY A 203 -9.29 -10.75 -2.50
CA GLY A 203 -9.97 -10.47 -1.23
C GLY A 203 -9.41 -9.26 -0.49
N GLN A 204 -8.11 -8.98 -0.58
CA GLN A 204 -7.55 -7.77 0.01
C GLN A 204 -8.02 -6.51 -0.74
N ALA A 205 -8.29 -6.61 -2.03
CA ALA A 205 -8.85 -5.52 -2.81
C ALA A 205 -10.32 -5.26 -2.43
N ASP A 206 -11.12 -6.31 -2.21
CA ASP A 206 -12.49 -6.17 -1.71
C ASP A 206 -12.53 -5.52 -0.32
N LEU A 207 -11.62 -5.93 0.57
CA LEU A 207 -11.52 -5.35 1.91
C LEU A 207 -11.19 -3.85 1.85
N MET A 208 -10.24 -3.48 0.99
CA MET A 208 -9.84 -2.07 0.80
C MET A 208 -10.99 -1.23 0.23
N ALA A 209 -11.73 -1.76 -0.75
CA ALA A 209 -12.88 -1.08 -1.34
C ALA A 209 -13.99 -0.81 -0.29
N ASP A 210 -14.31 -1.79 0.55
CA ASP A 210 -15.29 -1.63 1.63
C ASP A 210 -14.84 -0.60 2.67
N ASP A 211 -13.57 -0.64 3.10
CA ASP A 211 -13.03 0.30 4.08
C ASP A 211 -12.96 1.73 3.54
N ILE A 212 -12.71 1.91 2.24
CA ILE A 212 -12.77 3.22 1.58
C ILE A 212 -14.19 3.78 1.61
N LEU A 213 -15.20 2.97 1.26
CA LEU A 213 -16.60 3.41 1.31
C LEU A 213 -17.04 3.79 2.73
N ARG A 214 -16.66 2.97 3.73
CA ARG A 214 -16.88 3.27 5.15
C ARG A 214 -16.24 4.60 5.53
N LEU A 215 -14.99 4.81 5.13
CA LEU A 215 -14.27 6.04 5.45
C LEU A 215 -14.91 7.27 4.79
N LEU A 216 -15.28 7.18 3.51
CA LEU A 216 -15.90 8.29 2.77
C LEU A 216 -17.31 8.63 3.27
N THR A 217 -17.96 7.77 4.04
CA THR A 217 -19.24 8.10 4.71
C THR A 217 -19.09 9.30 5.66
N TYR A 218 -17.87 9.60 6.13
CA TYR A 218 -17.59 10.74 6.99
C TYR A 218 -17.33 12.06 6.24
N GLU A 219 -17.42 12.10 4.91
CA GLU A 219 -17.12 13.28 4.09
C GLU A 219 -17.79 14.56 4.60
N ARG A 220 -19.09 14.51 4.91
CA ARG A 220 -19.85 15.67 5.41
C ARG A 220 -19.68 15.94 6.91
N HIS A 221 -18.99 15.07 7.63
CA HIS A 221 -18.84 15.12 9.07
C HIS A 221 -17.43 15.50 9.52
N MET A 222 -16.47 15.57 8.60
CA MET A 222 -15.05 15.75 8.91
C MET A 222 -14.40 16.74 7.94
N PRO A 223 -13.48 17.60 8.39
CA PRO A 223 -12.71 18.42 7.49
C PRO A 223 -11.96 17.56 6.45
N ARG A 224 -12.03 17.98 5.20
CA ARG A 224 -11.43 17.29 4.05
C ARG A 224 -9.96 16.94 4.25
N SER A 225 -9.17 17.87 4.81
CA SER A 225 -7.76 17.63 5.13
C SER A 225 -7.53 16.46 6.09
N VAL A 226 -8.40 16.29 7.09
CA VAL A 226 -8.37 15.16 8.02
C VAL A 226 -8.75 13.86 7.31
N LEU A 227 -9.80 13.90 6.47
CA LEU A 227 -10.25 12.72 5.73
C LEU A 227 -9.20 12.25 4.72
N VAL A 228 -8.49 13.18 4.05
CA VAL A 228 -7.34 12.88 3.20
C VAL A 228 -6.21 12.22 4.00
N ASP A 229 -5.90 12.72 5.20
CA ASP A 229 -4.88 12.11 6.07
C ASP A 229 -5.30 10.70 6.55
N TYR A 230 -6.59 10.47 6.79
CA TYR A 230 -7.14 9.14 7.08
C TYR A 230 -7.05 8.23 5.86
N LEU A 231 -7.39 8.71 4.67
CA LEU A 231 -7.30 7.95 3.42
C LEU A 231 -5.86 7.52 3.14
N LYS A 232 -4.88 8.41 3.33
CA LYS A 232 -3.44 8.04 3.23
C LYS A 232 -3.10 6.91 4.20
N THR A 233 -3.52 7.04 5.46
CA THR A 233 -3.27 6.03 6.49
C THR A 233 -3.89 4.68 6.10
N LEU A 234 -5.14 4.70 5.63
CA LEU A 234 -5.88 3.52 5.21
C LEU A 234 -5.25 2.85 3.99
N LEU A 235 -4.92 3.61 2.94
CA LEU A 235 -4.29 3.07 1.73
C LEU A 235 -2.93 2.43 2.05
N SER A 236 -2.11 3.11 2.86
CA SER A 236 -0.81 2.58 3.29
C SER A 236 -0.99 1.26 4.06
N PHE A 237 -1.98 1.21 4.95
CA PHE A 237 -2.32 0.02 5.70
C PHE A 237 -2.76 -1.14 4.81
N HIS A 238 -3.69 -0.94 3.86
CA HIS A 238 -4.10 -2.02 2.94
C HIS A 238 -2.99 -2.48 2.01
N LEU A 239 -2.13 -1.57 1.55
CA LEU A 239 -0.93 -1.94 0.79
C LEU A 239 0.01 -2.80 1.64
N ALA A 240 0.22 -2.48 2.92
CA ALA A 240 1.01 -3.31 3.81
C ALA A 240 0.40 -4.72 3.98
N LEU A 241 -0.89 -4.81 4.29
CA LEU A 241 -1.57 -6.10 4.45
C LEU A 241 -1.55 -6.93 3.15
N TYR A 242 -1.74 -6.30 1.98
CA TYR A 242 -1.62 -6.95 0.68
C TYR A 242 -0.26 -7.62 0.51
N HIS A 243 0.82 -6.86 0.75
CA HIS A 243 2.17 -7.38 0.56
C HIS A 243 2.53 -8.44 1.61
N LEU A 244 2.08 -8.32 2.87
CA LEU A 244 2.24 -9.37 3.88
C LEU A 244 1.55 -10.69 3.48
N ARG A 245 0.37 -10.62 2.86
CA ARG A 245 -0.32 -11.80 2.30
C ARG A 245 0.46 -12.41 1.14
N LEU A 246 1.03 -11.58 0.26
CA LEU A 246 1.83 -12.07 -0.86
C LEU A 246 3.05 -12.88 -0.42
N LEU A 247 3.65 -12.56 0.74
CA LEU A 247 4.76 -13.33 1.32
C LEU A 247 4.39 -14.79 1.61
N LYS A 248 3.10 -15.11 1.77
CA LYS A 248 2.57 -16.47 1.94
C LYS A 248 2.05 -17.04 0.62
N LEU A 249 1.24 -16.25 -0.09
CA LEU A 249 0.48 -16.67 -1.26
C LEU A 249 1.41 -17.06 -2.41
N LEU A 250 2.33 -16.18 -2.82
CA LEU A 250 3.16 -16.44 -4.00
C LEU A 250 4.03 -17.71 -3.85
N PRO A 251 4.73 -17.95 -2.71
CA PRO A 251 5.43 -19.22 -2.51
C PRO A 251 4.52 -20.45 -2.50
N ALA A 252 3.29 -20.34 -2.02
CA ALA A 252 2.35 -21.46 -2.06
C ALA A 252 1.95 -21.81 -3.50
N LEU A 253 1.67 -20.80 -4.33
CA LEU A 253 1.35 -20.98 -5.75
C LEU A 253 2.49 -21.64 -6.54
N VAL A 254 3.74 -21.22 -6.28
CA VAL A 254 4.93 -21.82 -6.91
C VAL A 254 5.06 -23.29 -6.52
N ARG A 255 4.92 -23.64 -5.24
CA ARG A 255 4.96 -25.04 -4.79
C ARG A 255 3.87 -25.92 -5.41
N GLN A 256 2.71 -25.34 -5.69
CA GLN A 256 1.57 -26.04 -6.30
C GLN A 256 1.64 -26.09 -7.84
N ALA A 257 2.57 -25.37 -8.48
CA ALA A 257 2.66 -25.22 -9.94
C ALA A 257 1.31 -24.86 -10.60
N SER A 258 0.46 -24.10 -9.89
CA SER A 258 -0.90 -23.76 -10.30
C SER A 258 -1.45 -22.60 -9.47
N GLY A 259 -2.63 -22.10 -9.86
CA GLY A 259 -3.40 -21.14 -9.07
C GLY A 259 -4.00 -21.77 -7.80
N ASP A 260 -4.27 -20.97 -6.78
CA ASP A 260 -4.89 -21.45 -5.54
C ASP A 260 -6.41 -21.62 -5.72
N PRO A 261 -6.97 -22.83 -5.51
CA PRO A 261 -8.41 -23.07 -5.65
C PRO A 261 -9.29 -22.20 -4.75
N VAL A 262 -8.81 -21.87 -3.54
CA VAL A 262 -9.51 -20.98 -2.59
C VAL A 262 -9.47 -19.55 -3.12
N CYS A 263 -8.36 -19.10 -3.70
CA CYS A 263 -8.30 -17.76 -4.30
C CYS A 263 -9.22 -17.61 -5.53
N ASN A 264 -9.39 -18.67 -6.33
CA ASN A 264 -10.33 -18.68 -7.46
C ASN A 264 -11.79 -18.49 -7.02
N ARG A 265 -12.13 -18.92 -5.79
CA ARG A 265 -13.43 -18.71 -5.14
C ARG A 265 -13.25 -17.98 -3.82
N CYS A 266 -12.53 -16.86 -3.86
CA CYS A 266 -12.10 -16.16 -2.67
C CYS A 266 -13.26 -15.97 -1.67
N PRO A 267 -13.15 -16.52 -0.44
CA PRO A 267 -14.24 -16.49 0.55
C PRO A 267 -14.43 -15.10 1.16
N MET A 268 -13.54 -14.14 0.84
CA MET A 268 -13.55 -12.82 1.44
C MET A 268 -14.90 -12.13 1.26
N ASN A 269 -15.54 -11.78 2.37
CA ASN A 269 -16.74 -10.95 2.41
C ASN A 269 -16.62 -9.94 3.56
N PRO A 270 -16.43 -8.63 3.29
CA PRO A 270 -16.15 -7.65 4.33
C PRO A 270 -17.31 -7.43 5.29
N ASN A 271 -18.53 -7.84 4.95
CA ASN A 271 -19.72 -7.66 5.79
C ASN A 271 -20.11 -8.94 6.57
N HIS A 272 -19.24 -9.95 6.58
CA HIS A 272 -19.43 -11.17 7.34
C HIS A 272 -18.64 -11.15 8.66
N LEU A 273 -19.13 -11.86 9.70
CA LEU A 273 -18.47 -11.91 11.02
C LEU A 273 -17.04 -12.47 10.98
N SER A 274 -16.79 -13.42 10.08
CA SER A 274 -15.44 -13.88 9.72
C SER A 274 -15.19 -13.50 8.26
N PRO A 275 -14.60 -12.31 7.99
CA PRO A 275 -14.51 -11.80 6.64
C PRO A 275 -13.69 -12.68 5.72
N HIS A 276 -12.57 -13.25 6.19
CA HIS A 276 -11.67 -14.05 5.36
C HIS A 276 -12.07 -15.53 5.23
N GLY A 277 -13.09 -16.00 5.95
CA GLY A 277 -13.50 -17.41 5.99
C GLY A 277 -12.30 -18.36 6.19
N ASP A 278 -12.23 -19.43 5.39
CA ASP A 278 -11.17 -20.43 5.45
C ASP A 278 -9.92 -20.09 4.60
N CYS A 279 -9.67 -18.81 4.31
CA CYS A 279 -8.52 -18.40 3.51
C CYS A 279 -7.20 -18.82 4.19
N PRO A 280 -6.33 -19.65 3.56
CA PRO A 280 -5.08 -20.11 4.18
C PRO A 280 -4.00 -19.02 4.25
N HIS A 281 -4.20 -17.92 3.51
CA HIS A 281 -3.26 -16.81 3.38
C HIS A 281 -3.58 -15.65 4.35
N GLN A 282 -4.44 -15.87 5.35
CA GLN A 282 -4.66 -14.94 6.45
C GLN A 282 -3.36 -14.58 7.16
N ILE A 283 -3.29 -13.40 7.74
CA ILE A 283 -2.12 -12.88 8.45
C ILE A 283 -2.44 -12.77 9.94
N GLY A 284 -1.55 -13.25 10.80
CA GLY A 284 -1.62 -13.01 12.25
C GLY A 284 -0.55 -12.03 12.70
N LEU A 285 -0.95 -10.85 13.16
CA LEU A 285 -0.07 -9.80 13.66
C LEU A 285 -0.31 -9.60 15.16
N VAL A 286 0.64 -10.00 16.00
CA VAL A 286 0.56 -9.76 17.45
C VAL A 286 0.97 -8.32 17.73
N ILE A 287 0.05 -7.54 18.29
CA ILE A 287 0.17 -6.09 18.46
C ILE A 287 0.56 -5.74 19.88
N ASP A 288 1.69 -5.06 20.04
CA ASP A 288 2.06 -4.41 21.30
C ASP A 288 1.43 -3.01 21.38
N MET A 289 0.62 -2.76 22.41
CA MET A 289 -0.05 -1.48 22.63
C MET A 289 0.86 -0.42 23.28
N GLY A 290 2.07 -0.79 23.70
CA GLY A 290 3.15 0.12 24.08
C GLY A 290 3.30 0.39 25.58
N ASP A 291 3.03 -0.60 26.44
CA ASP A 291 3.24 -0.48 27.88
C ASP A 291 4.69 -0.79 28.27
N PRO A 292 5.47 0.18 28.79
CA PRO A 292 6.84 -0.05 29.25
C PRO A 292 6.94 -1.10 30.38
N GLY A 293 5.87 -1.30 31.16
CA GLY A 293 5.76 -2.31 32.22
C GLY A 293 5.44 -3.71 31.72
N ASN A 294 5.34 -3.91 30.39
CA ASN A 294 4.98 -5.17 29.76
C ASN A 294 5.98 -5.61 28.66
N PRO A 295 7.28 -5.76 28.98
CA PRO A 295 8.31 -6.08 27.98
C PRO A 295 8.09 -7.43 27.28
N HIS A 296 7.43 -8.39 27.95
CA HIS A 296 7.09 -9.68 27.36
C HIS A 296 6.12 -9.55 26.18
N MET A 297 5.20 -8.58 26.22
CA MET A 297 4.31 -8.29 25.10
C MET A 297 5.08 -7.74 23.89
N THR A 298 6.06 -6.87 24.13
CA THR A 298 6.97 -6.39 23.08
C THR A 298 7.72 -7.58 22.46
N ASP A 299 8.20 -8.54 23.25
CA ASP A 299 8.89 -9.72 22.73
C ASP A 299 7.97 -10.65 21.92
N LEU A 300 6.70 -10.81 22.33
CA LEU A 300 5.67 -11.49 21.52
C LEU A 300 5.47 -10.78 20.17
N ALA A 301 5.32 -9.47 20.16
CA ALA A 301 5.18 -8.68 18.94
C ALA A 301 6.45 -8.68 18.06
N ARG A 302 7.64 -8.76 18.66
CA ARG A 302 8.92 -8.93 17.95
C ARG A 302 8.98 -10.28 17.24
N ARG A 303 8.64 -11.37 17.95
CA ARG A 303 8.54 -12.71 17.36
C ARG A 303 7.55 -12.74 16.21
N SER A 304 6.40 -12.07 16.38
CA SER A 304 5.41 -11.92 15.31
C SER A 304 5.98 -11.21 14.10
N ALA A 305 6.65 -10.06 14.25
CA ALA A 305 7.25 -9.35 13.13
C ALA A 305 8.35 -10.17 12.44
N ASP A 306 9.25 -10.76 13.21
CA ASP A 306 10.34 -11.59 12.69
C ASP A 306 9.82 -12.77 11.85
N LEU A 307 8.74 -13.42 12.29
CA LEU A 307 8.08 -14.49 11.54
C LEU A 307 7.69 -14.07 10.10
N HIS A 308 7.13 -12.87 9.92
CA HIS A 308 6.76 -12.38 8.59
C HIS A 308 8.00 -12.01 7.76
N TYR A 309 9.01 -11.36 8.36
CA TYR A 309 10.23 -10.98 7.65
C TYR A 309 11.10 -12.19 7.26
N ARG A 310 11.02 -13.32 8.00
CA ARG A 310 11.65 -14.60 7.63
C ARG A 310 11.06 -15.24 6.37
N ARG A 311 9.90 -14.79 5.89
CA ARG A 311 9.29 -15.26 4.64
C ARG A 311 9.92 -14.63 3.39
N LEU A 312 10.65 -13.52 3.56
CA LEU A 312 11.22 -12.76 2.44
C LEU A 312 12.13 -13.60 1.51
N PRO A 313 13.04 -14.46 2.00
CA PRO A 313 13.87 -15.28 1.10
C PRO A 313 13.02 -16.20 0.20
N GLY A 314 12.04 -16.91 0.77
CA GLY A 314 11.14 -17.78 0.01
C GLY A 314 10.27 -17.00 -0.99
N PHE A 315 9.82 -15.81 -0.60
CA PHE A 315 9.12 -14.89 -1.50
C PHE A 315 9.99 -14.43 -2.68
N ILE A 316 11.25 -14.06 -2.43
CA ILE A 316 12.20 -13.61 -3.46
C ILE A 316 12.47 -14.74 -4.46
N GLY A 317 12.75 -15.95 -4.00
CA GLY A 317 12.95 -17.11 -4.88
C GLY A 317 11.72 -17.41 -5.73
N SER A 318 10.53 -17.37 -5.11
CA SER A 318 9.25 -17.55 -5.82
C SER A 318 8.99 -16.46 -6.84
N HIS A 319 9.35 -15.21 -6.52
CA HIS A 319 9.19 -14.07 -7.42
C HIS A 319 10.12 -14.16 -8.63
N PHE A 320 11.39 -14.55 -8.45
CA PHE A 320 12.29 -14.82 -9.57
C PHE A 320 11.78 -15.97 -10.42
N THR A 321 11.35 -17.06 -9.80
CA THR A 321 10.76 -18.22 -10.50
C THR A 321 9.65 -17.77 -11.44
N VAL A 322 8.62 -17.08 -10.92
CA VAL A 322 7.50 -16.63 -11.74
C VAL A 322 7.93 -15.62 -12.81
N LYS A 323 8.83 -14.69 -12.50
CA LYS A 323 9.36 -13.75 -13.51
C LYS A 323 10.04 -14.47 -14.67
N LYS A 324 10.87 -15.48 -14.39
CA LYS A 324 11.59 -16.23 -15.44
C LYS A 324 10.68 -17.19 -16.21
N LEU A 325 9.66 -17.74 -15.56
CA LEU A 325 8.60 -18.48 -16.26
C LEU A 325 7.77 -17.56 -17.16
N ASP A 326 7.49 -16.32 -16.75
CA ASP A 326 6.79 -15.34 -17.60
C ASP A 326 7.62 -15.00 -18.85
N GLU A 327 8.94 -14.80 -18.69
CA GLU A 327 9.85 -14.64 -19.83
C GLU A 327 9.85 -15.88 -20.77
N LEU A 328 9.85 -17.09 -20.19
CA LEU A 328 9.72 -18.34 -20.93
C LEU A 328 8.39 -18.42 -21.69
N ALA A 329 7.27 -18.06 -21.05
CA ALA A 329 5.94 -18.07 -21.67
C ALA A 329 5.92 -17.18 -22.92
N HIS A 330 6.45 -15.96 -22.84
CA HIS A 330 6.55 -15.06 -23.99
C HIS A 330 7.53 -15.58 -25.06
N TYR A 331 8.62 -16.24 -24.66
CA TYR A 331 9.54 -16.88 -25.59
C TYR A 331 8.85 -18.02 -26.38
N LEU A 332 8.09 -18.88 -25.69
CA LEU A 332 7.32 -19.95 -26.32
C LEU A 332 6.20 -19.41 -27.19
N HIS A 333 5.55 -18.32 -26.78
CA HIS A 333 4.54 -17.63 -27.57
C HIS A 333 5.07 -17.10 -28.90
N LYS A 334 6.23 -16.44 -28.88
CA LYS A 334 6.91 -15.98 -30.10
C LYS A 334 7.30 -17.12 -31.05
N ARG A 335 7.38 -18.36 -30.55
CA ARG A 335 7.67 -19.57 -31.33
C ARG A 335 6.42 -20.39 -31.65
N SER A 336 5.23 -19.86 -31.37
CA SER A 336 3.95 -20.52 -31.59
C SER A 336 3.80 -21.87 -30.85
N LYS A 337 4.55 -22.07 -29.75
CA LYS A 337 4.49 -23.27 -28.90
C LYS A 337 3.50 -23.15 -27.74
N LEU A 338 3.13 -21.92 -27.40
CA LEU A 338 2.23 -21.60 -26.30
C LEU A 338 1.40 -20.39 -26.68
N ALA A 339 0.12 -20.37 -26.33
CA ALA A 339 -0.74 -19.21 -26.49
C ALA A 339 -1.44 -18.91 -25.17
N PRO A 340 -1.58 -17.64 -24.77
CA PRO A 340 -2.42 -17.28 -23.64
C PRO A 340 -3.88 -17.56 -23.98
N ALA A 341 -4.68 -17.93 -22.97
CA ALA A 341 -6.13 -18.07 -23.11
C ALA A 341 -6.83 -16.71 -23.31
N SER A 342 -6.16 -15.62 -22.96
CA SER A 342 -6.63 -14.24 -23.10
C SER A 342 -5.60 -13.38 -23.86
N THR A 343 -5.65 -12.05 -23.74
CA THR A 343 -4.66 -11.17 -24.36
C THR A 343 -3.25 -11.34 -23.79
N GLU A 344 -3.14 -11.72 -22.51
CA GLU A 344 -1.89 -11.86 -21.78
C GLU A 344 -1.89 -13.17 -20.97
N PHE A 345 -0.71 -13.68 -20.63
CA PHE A 345 -0.59 -14.84 -19.75
C PHE A 345 -1.01 -14.50 -18.32
N THR A 346 -1.81 -15.35 -17.71
CA THR A 346 -2.14 -15.32 -16.28
C THR A 346 -1.02 -15.94 -15.45
N ILE A 347 -0.97 -15.62 -14.15
CA ILE A 347 -0.04 -16.29 -13.22
C ILE A 347 -0.25 -17.81 -13.22
N THR A 348 -1.49 -18.28 -13.30
CA THR A 348 -1.80 -19.71 -13.35
C THR A 348 -1.21 -20.38 -14.59
N GLU A 349 -1.31 -19.75 -15.76
CA GLU A 349 -0.69 -20.25 -17.00
C GLU A 349 0.83 -20.22 -16.90
N VAL A 350 1.42 -19.15 -16.38
CA VAL A 350 2.87 -19.05 -16.16
C VAL A 350 3.37 -20.15 -15.22
N LEU A 351 2.68 -20.39 -14.11
CA LEU A 351 3.03 -21.43 -13.14
C LEU A 351 2.86 -22.84 -13.70
N SER A 352 1.97 -23.04 -14.67
CA SER A 352 1.79 -24.35 -15.31
C SER A 352 3.05 -24.82 -16.05
N LEU A 353 3.96 -23.90 -16.41
CA LEU A 353 5.27 -24.22 -16.98
C LEU A 353 6.24 -24.94 -16.00
N LEU A 354 5.88 -25.03 -14.72
CA LEU A 354 6.58 -25.89 -13.76
C LEU A 354 6.23 -27.37 -13.92
N LYS A 355 5.13 -27.71 -14.61
CA LYS A 355 4.68 -29.10 -14.80
C LYS A 355 5.62 -29.90 -15.72
N PRO A 356 5.63 -31.24 -15.61
CA PRO A 356 6.53 -32.10 -16.38
C PRO A 356 6.47 -31.90 -17.91
N ASP A 357 5.29 -31.60 -18.45
CA ASP A 357 5.06 -31.41 -19.89
C ASP A 357 5.92 -30.29 -20.49
N HIS A 358 6.29 -29.29 -19.68
CA HIS A 358 7.11 -28.15 -20.10
C HIS A 358 8.57 -28.25 -19.67
N LYS A 359 8.98 -29.36 -19.04
CA LYS A 359 10.34 -29.55 -18.51
C LYS A 359 11.40 -29.32 -19.59
N SER A 360 11.26 -29.92 -20.76
CA SER A 360 12.26 -29.79 -21.82
C SER A 360 12.45 -28.34 -22.28
N ASP A 361 11.35 -27.58 -22.47
CA ASP A 361 11.44 -26.18 -22.88
C ASP A 361 12.00 -25.30 -21.76
N ARG A 362 11.65 -25.59 -20.50
CA ARG A 362 12.14 -24.87 -19.32
C ARG A 362 13.63 -25.07 -19.10
N GLU A 363 14.11 -26.31 -19.16
CA GLU A 363 15.53 -26.62 -19.02
C GLU A 363 16.34 -26.06 -20.20
N ALA A 364 15.85 -26.16 -21.44
CA ALA A 364 16.54 -25.58 -22.60
C ALA A 364 16.65 -24.05 -22.50
N PHE A 365 15.60 -23.37 -22.03
CA PHE A 365 15.63 -21.93 -21.78
C PHE A 365 16.65 -21.56 -20.71
N ALA A 366 16.65 -22.26 -19.57
CA ALA A 366 17.57 -22.00 -18.47
C ALA A 366 19.02 -22.30 -18.84
N ASN A 367 19.28 -23.41 -19.53
CA ASN A 367 20.59 -23.78 -20.05
C ASN A 367 21.20 -22.65 -20.88
N ALA A 368 20.44 -22.13 -21.85
CA ALA A 368 20.88 -21.01 -22.68
C ALA A 368 21.21 -19.76 -21.86
N ARG A 369 20.47 -19.48 -20.78
CA ARG A 369 20.75 -18.36 -19.86
C ARG A 369 22.01 -18.60 -19.03
N LEU A 370 22.18 -19.81 -18.51
CA LEU A 370 23.35 -20.20 -17.72
C LEU A 370 24.63 -20.14 -18.55
N THR A 371 24.62 -20.70 -19.76
CA THR A 371 25.78 -20.64 -20.68
C THR A 371 26.20 -19.20 -20.92
N GLN A 372 25.26 -18.32 -21.30
CA GLN A 372 25.57 -16.91 -21.51
C GLN A 372 26.08 -16.21 -20.25
N LEU A 373 25.54 -16.55 -19.08
CA LEU A 373 25.98 -15.99 -17.80
C LEU A 373 27.42 -16.41 -17.47
N ILE A 374 27.75 -17.69 -17.67
CA ILE A 374 29.09 -18.24 -17.42
C ILE A 374 30.11 -17.68 -18.41
N GLU A 375 29.79 -17.62 -19.71
CA GLU A 375 30.65 -17.01 -20.73
C GLU A 375 31.01 -15.57 -20.40
N ARG A 376 30.04 -14.77 -19.91
CA ARG A 376 30.28 -13.38 -19.50
C ARG A 376 31.19 -13.26 -18.28
N TYR A 377 31.25 -14.26 -17.40
CA TYR A 377 32.26 -14.28 -16.33
C TYR A 377 33.64 -14.58 -16.90
N GLY A 378 33.76 -15.49 -17.87
CA GLY A 378 35.04 -15.79 -18.54
C GLY A 378 35.62 -14.63 -19.35
N GLN A 379 34.75 -13.75 -19.88
CA GLN A 379 35.14 -12.55 -20.65
C GLN A 379 35.40 -11.30 -19.77
N GLY A 380 35.22 -11.40 -18.45
CA GLY A 380 35.42 -10.28 -17.51
C GLY A 380 36.91 -10.01 -17.23
N VAL A 381 37.20 -8.85 -16.62
CA VAL A 381 38.58 -8.42 -16.29
C VAL A 381 39.29 -9.41 -15.35
N ASP A 382 38.54 -10.03 -14.43
CA ASP A 382 39.06 -11.03 -13.50
C ASP A 382 38.92 -12.48 -14.02
N SER A 383 38.25 -12.70 -15.16
CA SER A 383 37.97 -14.01 -15.80
C SER A 383 37.61 -15.17 -14.86
N THR A 384 37.03 -14.89 -13.70
CA THR A 384 36.71 -15.90 -12.67
C THR A 384 35.23 -15.86 -12.34
N ILE A 385 34.65 -17.05 -12.24
CA ILE A 385 33.28 -17.23 -11.76
C ILE A 385 33.31 -16.98 -10.24
N PRO A 386 32.35 -16.24 -9.66
CA PRO A 386 32.31 -16.02 -8.23
C PRO A 386 32.20 -17.36 -7.46
N PRO A 387 32.91 -17.55 -6.32
CA PRO A 387 32.90 -18.82 -5.59
C PRO A 387 31.51 -19.28 -5.18
N GLU A 388 30.60 -18.35 -4.87
CA GLU A 388 29.19 -18.64 -4.59
C GLU A 388 28.44 -19.25 -5.78
N VAL A 389 28.73 -18.79 -7.00
CA VAL A 389 28.15 -19.32 -8.23
C VAL A 389 28.74 -20.70 -8.54
N GLU A 390 30.05 -20.88 -8.37
CA GLU A 390 30.69 -22.20 -8.53
C GLU A 390 30.12 -23.24 -7.56
N ARG A 391 29.89 -22.86 -6.30
CA ARG A 391 29.24 -23.75 -5.33
C ARG A 391 27.87 -24.19 -5.80
N ILE A 392 27.04 -23.29 -6.32
CA ILE A 392 25.69 -23.64 -6.82
C ILE A 392 25.79 -24.57 -8.04
N LEU A 393 26.66 -24.28 -9.00
CA LEU A 393 26.90 -25.15 -10.16
C LEU A 393 27.34 -26.56 -9.73
N SER A 394 28.10 -26.68 -8.63
CA SER A 394 28.56 -27.97 -8.11
C SER A 394 27.44 -28.85 -7.51
N LEU A 395 26.29 -28.27 -7.16
CA LEU A 395 25.13 -29.00 -6.61
C LEU A 395 24.43 -29.87 -7.66
N LYS A 396 24.68 -29.65 -8.96
CA LYS A 396 24.09 -30.40 -10.07
C LYS A 396 22.57 -30.48 -10.01
N LEU A 397 21.93 -29.34 -9.70
CA LEU A 397 20.47 -29.19 -9.81
C LEU A 397 20.06 -29.19 -11.29
N GLU A 398 18.75 -29.20 -11.56
CA GLU A 398 18.24 -28.92 -12.91
C GLU A 398 18.66 -27.50 -13.34
N ASP A 399 18.75 -27.24 -14.64
CA ASP A 399 19.29 -25.98 -15.17
C ASP A 399 18.43 -24.79 -14.74
N PHE A 400 17.10 -24.97 -14.72
CA PHE A 400 16.20 -23.91 -14.26
C PHE A 400 16.38 -23.59 -12.79
N ASP A 401 16.44 -24.60 -11.92
CA ASP A 401 16.66 -24.39 -10.48
C ASP A 401 18.04 -23.78 -10.23
N THR A 402 19.08 -24.27 -10.92
CA THR A 402 20.44 -23.71 -10.87
C THR A 402 20.45 -22.23 -11.23
N TYR A 403 19.73 -21.84 -12.29
CA TYR A 403 19.63 -20.44 -12.69
C TYR A 403 18.92 -19.58 -11.64
N ILE A 404 17.80 -20.03 -11.09
CA ILE A 404 17.08 -19.31 -10.03
C ILE A 404 17.94 -19.17 -8.78
N GLU A 405 18.62 -20.22 -8.32
CA GLU A 405 19.51 -20.17 -7.15
C GLU A 405 20.65 -19.18 -7.35
N ILE A 406 21.27 -19.13 -8.54
CA ILE A 406 22.30 -18.12 -8.86
C ILE A 406 21.71 -16.70 -8.78
N LEU A 407 20.50 -16.47 -9.29
CA LEU A 407 19.86 -15.15 -9.18
C LEU A 407 19.58 -14.78 -7.72
N VAL A 408 19.05 -15.72 -6.93
CA VAL A 408 18.76 -15.50 -5.51
C VAL A 408 20.04 -15.23 -4.71
N GLU A 409 21.12 -15.96 -4.96
CA GLU A 409 22.40 -15.75 -4.28
C GLU A 409 22.98 -14.36 -4.63
N LEU A 410 23.03 -14.01 -5.91
CA LEU A 410 23.65 -12.76 -6.37
C LEU A 410 22.80 -11.51 -6.10
N ARG A 411 21.47 -11.65 -5.99
CA ARG A 411 20.53 -10.51 -5.93
C ARG A 411 19.58 -10.54 -4.76
N GLY A 412 19.46 -11.65 -4.05
CA GLY A 412 18.50 -11.84 -2.97
C GLY A 412 18.71 -10.86 -1.81
N SER A 413 19.96 -10.57 -1.43
CA SER A 413 20.27 -9.59 -0.39
C SER A 413 19.79 -8.17 -0.75
N TYR A 414 20.00 -7.75 -2.01
CA TYR A 414 19.51 -6.47 -2.54
C TYR A 414 17.99 -6.39 -2.50
N HIS A 415 17.29 -7.39 -3.04
CA HIS A 415 15.83 -7.40 -3.07
C HIS A 415 15.23 -7.52 -1.67
N ARG A 416 15.89 -8.25 -0.76
CA ARG A 416 15.49 -8.31 0.65
C ARG A 416 15.58 -6.94 1.32
N GLY A 417 16.67 -6.20 1.10
CA GLY A 417 16.81 -4.82 1.61
C GLY A 417 15.69 -3.91 1.07
N ALA A 418 15.48 -3.94 -0.25
CA ALA A 418 14.44 -3.16 -0.91
C ALA A 418 13.02 -3.49 -0.38
N LEU A 419 12.70 -4.78 -0.26
CA LEU A 419 11.43 -5.25 0.31
C LEU A 419 11.24 -4.80 1.77
N ILE A 420 12.30 -4.84 2.58
CA ILE A 420 12.27 -4.35 3.96
C ILE A 420 11.96 -2.86 4.00
N ASP A 421 12.65 -2.05 3.18
CA ASP A 421 12.45 -0.60 3.13
C ASP A 421 11.03 -0.25 2.63
N CYS A 422 10.54 -1.00 1.64
CA CYS A 422 9.18 -0.87 1.14
C CYS A 422 8.15 -1.20 2.23
N LEU A 423 8.26 -2.35 2.88
CA LEU A 423 7.35 -2.76 3.96
C LEU A 423 7.39 -1.78 5.15
N ASP A 424 8.59 -1.32 5.53
CA ASP A 424 8.75 -0.31 6.58
C ASP A 424 8.02 1.00 6.21
N SER A 425 8.06 1.40 4.94
CA SER A 425 7.35 2.60 4.45
C SER A 425 5.83 2.41 4.41
N LEU A 426 5.33 1.28 3.90
CA LEU A 426 3.90 0.96 3.85
C LEU A 426 3.28 0.80 5.25
N MET A 427 4.04 0.24 6.19
CA MET A 427 3.63 0.16 7.60
C MET A 427 3.92 1.44 8.39
N ARG A 428 4.41 2.49 7.72
CA ARG A 428 4.75 3.81 8.28
C ARG A 428 5.53 3.69 9.59
N LYS A 429 6.63 2.94 9.55
CA LYS A 429 7.44 2.56 10.71
C LYS A 429 7.79 3.78 11.57
N ASN A 430 7.62 3.64 12.89
CA ASN A 430 7.89 4.67 13.89
C ASN A 430 7.02 5.94 13.75
N SER A 431 5.80 5.83 13.21
CA SER A 431 4.83 6.93 13.16
C SER A 431 3.52 6.58 13.87
N ASP A 432 2.74 7.60 14.22
CA ASP A 432 1.43 7.43 14.86
C ASP A 432 0.35 6.87 13.93
N SER A 433 0.62 6.84 12.63
CA SER A 433 -0.26 6.26 11.60
C SER A 433 0.27 4.91 11.11
N GLY A 434 1.28 4.36 11.79
CA GLY A 434 1.93 3.12 11.42
C GLY A 434 1.52 1.90 12.23
N LEU A 435 1.94 0.75 11.71
CA LEU A 435 1.74 -0.59 12.27
C LEU A 435 3.05 -1.18 12.84
N LEU A 436 4.17 -0.46 12.73
CA LEU A 436 5.50 -1.01 13.00
C LEU A 436 6.36 -0.05 13.81
N ARG A 437 7.12 -0.60 14.77
CA ARG A 437 8.19 0.12 15.46
C ARG A 437 9.52 -0.60 15.37
N GLN A 438 10.58 0.18 15.48
CA GLN A 438 11.95 -0.29 15.58
C GLN A 438 12.76 0.76 16.34
N SER A 439 13.48 0.33 17.38
CA SER A 439 14.40 1.19 18.13
C SER A 439 15.50 1.74 17.22
N ARG A 440 16.02 2.93 17.55
CA ARG A 440 17.03 3.64 16.72
C ARG A 440 18.38 2.90 16.63
N ALA A 441 18.68 1.97 17.54
CA ALA A 441 19.93 1.23 17.52
C ALA A 441 20.02 0.31 16.28
N LYS A 442 21.20 0.29 15.65
CA LYS A 442 21.46 -0.51 14.45
C LYS A 442 21.16 -1.99 14.72
N GLY A 443 20.38 -2.62 13.86
CA GLY A 443 20.03 -4.05 13.98
C GLY A 443 18.93 -4.34 15.00
N SER A 444 18.29 -3.33 15.61
CA SER A 444 17.19 -3.56 16.54
C SER A 444 16.04 -4.36 15.90
N PRO A 445 15.41 -5.28 16.63
CA PRO A 445 14.25 -6.00 16.12
C PRO A 445 13.08 -5.04 15.87
N ARG A 446 12.29 -5.36 14.85
CA ARG A 446 11.01 -4.72 14.57
C ARG A 446 9.93 -5.40 15.41
N TRP A 447 8.86 -4.68 15.73
CA TRP A 447 7.66 -5.28 16.32
C TRP A 447 6.42 -4.54 15.85
N PHE A 448 5.31 -5.25 15.76
CA PHE A 448 4.04 -4.64 15.40
C PHE A 448 3.45 -3.87 16.57
N VAL A 449 2.94 -2.69 16.26
CA VAL A 449 2.21 -1.82 17.19
C VAL A 449 1.03 -1.23 16.47
N LEU A 450 0.11 -0.60 17.20
CA LEU A 450 -0.95 0.18 16.58
C LEU A 450 -0.73 1.65 16.90
N GLY A 451 -0.33 2.46 15.92
CA GLY A 451 -0.21 3.91 16.10
C GLY A 451 -1.56 4.56 16.42
N SER A 452 -1.57 5.70 17.13
CA SER A 452 -2.82 6.32 17.60
C SER A 452 -3.72 6.79 16.45
N ARG A 453 -3.15 7.33 15.38
CA ARG A 453 -3.89 7.74 14.18
C ARG A 453 -4.38 6.55 13.37
N LEU A 454 -3.60 5.47 13.30
CA LEU A 454 -4.08 4.22 12.66
C LEU A 454 -5.24 3.61 13.46
N LEU A 455 -5.11 3.53 14.79
CA LEU A 455 -6.19 3.07 15.67
C LEU A 455 -7.46 3.91 15.45
N GLU A 456 -7.34 5.23 15.47
CA GLU A 456 -8.46 6.16 15.22
C GLU A 456 -9.17 5.87 13.89
N VAL A 457 -8.44 5.69 12.78
CA VAL A 457 -9.02 5.35 11.47
C VAL A 457 -9.77 4.02 11.54
N LEU A 458 -9.17 2.98 12.13
CA LEU A 458 -9.81 1.67 12.22
C LEU A 458 -11.05 1.67 13.13
N LEU A 459 -11.09 2.52 14.16
CA LEU A 459 -12.26 2.68 15.03
C LEU A 459 -13.43 3.32 14.28
N GLN A 460 -13.17 4.37 13.50
CA GLN A 460 -14.22 5.01 12.68
C GLN A 460 -14.81 3.99 11.70
N ILE A 461 -14.00 3.10 11.13
CA ILE A 461 -14.48 2.02 10.27
C ILE A 461 -15.28 0.98 11.07
N ALA A 462 -14.82 0.63 12.27
CA ALA A 462 -15.39 -0.42 13.11
C ALA A 462 -16.78 -0.09 13.68
N VAL A 463 -17.07 1.20 13.93
CA VAL A 463 -18.37 1.64 14.46
C VAL A 463 -19.47 1.75 13.40
N LEU A 464 -19.15 1.47 12.14
CA LEU A 464 -20.11 1.51 11.04
C LEU A 464 -20.71 0.12 10.78
N GLU A 465 -22.02 0.07 10.61
CA GLU A 465 -22.75 -1.11 10.15
C GLU A 465 -23.40 -0.84 8.79
N PRO A 466 -23.28 -1.77 7.82
CA PRO A 466 -23.97 -1.65 6.54
C PRO A 466 -25.48 -1.61 6.72
N LYS A 467 -26.15 -0.65 6.10
CA LYS A 467 -27.61 -0.54 6.08
C LYS A 467 -28.07 -0.14 4.67
N GLY A 468 -28.62 -1.11 3.94
CA GLY A 468 -28.98 -0.91 2.53
C GLY A 468 -27.74 -0.62 1.68
N THR A 469 -27.72 0.53 1.02
CA THR A 469 -26.59 1.01 0.20
C THR A 469 -25.61 1.89 0.98
N GLY A 470 -25.92 2.26 2.22
CA GLY A 470 -25.08 3.14 3.05
C GLY A 470 -24.65 2.48 4.36
N PHE A 471 -24.22 3.31 5.31
CA PHE A 471 -23.78 2.88 6.63
C PHE A 471 -24.49 3.68 7.72
N THR A 472 -24.65 3.06 8.89
CA THR A 472 -25.08 3.75 10.11
C THR A 472 -24.11 3.47 11.24
N THR A 473 -23.88 4.46 12.10
CA THR A 473 -23.01 4.28 13.26
C THR A 473 -23.72 3.62 14.43
N HIS A 474 -23.02 2.77 15.16
CA HIS A 474 -23.47 2.18 16.42
C HIS A 474 -22.33 2.11 17.45
N GLU A 475 -22.69 1.96 18.72
CA GLU A 475 -21.71 1.66 19.76
C GLU A 475 -21.18 0.23 19.59
N VAL A 476 -19.90 0.03 19.87
CA VAL A 476 -19.22 -1.27 19.75
C VAL A 476 -18.64 -1.66 21.10
N ARG A 477 -18.92 -2.87 21.57
CA ARG A 477 -18.30 -3.35 22.81
C ARG A 477 -16.80 -3.60 22.61
N VAL A 478 -16.00 -3.49 23.66
CA VAL A 478 -14.54 -3.70 23.55
C VAL A 478 -14.19 -5.12 23.06
N ASP A 479 -14.92 -6.18 23.46
CA ASP A 479 -14.70 -7.54 22.93
C ASP A 479 -15.05 -7.67 21.45
N GLU A 480 -16.13 -7.03 21.03
CA GLU A 480 -16.57 -7.01 19.63
C GLU A 480 -15.54 -6.29 18.78
N LEU A 481 -14.99 -5.16 19.26
CA LEU A 481 -13.93 -4.44 18.59
C LEU A 481 -12.63 -5.25 18.49
N LEU A 482 -12.21 -5.92 19.57
CA LEU A 482 -11.05 -6.82 19.54
C LEU A 482 -11.26 -7.94 18.52
N THR A 483 -12.48 -8.46 18.41
CA THR A 483 -12.86 -9.45 17.41
C THR A 483 -12.85 -8.86 16.00
N PHE A 484 -13.42 -7.67 15.79
CA PHE A 484 -13.39 -6.98 14.51
C PHE A 484 -11.97 -6.76 14.01
N LEU A 485 -11.07 -6.20 14.84
CA LEU A 485 -9.67 -5.97 14.48
C LEU A 485 -8.93 -7.27 14.13
N ARG A 486 -9.21 -8.34 14.87
CA ARG A 486 -8.62 -9.66 14.66
C ARG A 486 -9.13 -10.33 13.39
N GLU A 487 -10.44 -10.49 13.25
CA GLU A 487 -11.05 -11.23 12.14
C GLU A 487 -10.97 -10.45 10.82
N ARG A 488 -11.06 -9.11 10.85
CA ARG A 488 -11.01 -8.28 9.65
C ARG A 488 -9.59 -8.03 9.14
N TYR A 489 -8.66 -7.75 10.04
CA TYR A 489 -7.31 -7.30 9.66
C TYR A 489 -6.18 -8.23 10.10
N GLY A 490 -6.46 -9.21 10.95
CA GLY A 490 -5.42 -10.04 11.54
C GLY A 490 -4.66 -9.33 12.66
N LEU A 491 -5.26 -8.35 13.34
CA LEU A 491 -4.65 -7.61 14.45
C LEU A 491 -5.01 -8.25 15.78
N TYR A 492 -4.04 -8.94 16.38
CA TYR A 492 -4.21 -9.70 17.62
C TYR A 492 -3.68 -8.91 18.81
N ILE A 493 -4.59 -8.44 19.67
CA ILE A 493 -4.28 -7.63 20.87
C ILE A 493 -4.47 -8.45 22.16
N ASP A 494 -5.50 -9.31 22.20
CA ASP A 494 -5.96 -10.04 23.38
C ASP A 494 -5.52 -11.51 23.43
N ARG A 495 -5.05 -12.06 22.33
CA ARG A 495 -4.66 -13.48 22.19
C ARG A 495 -3.55 -13.69 21.16
N LEU A 496 -3.01 -14.89 21.08
CA LEU A 496 -2.11 -15.29 19.99
C LEU A 496 -2.89 -15.78 18.77
N PRO A 497 -2.36 -15.61 17.54
CA PRO A 497 -2.98 -16.14 16.33
C PRO A 497 -3.13 -17.65 16.34
N HIS A 498 -4.20 -18.16 15.73
CA HIS A 498 -4.32 -19.59 15.43
C HIS A 498 -3.64 -19.97 14.10
N VAL A 499 -3.34 -18.96 13.28
CA VAL A 499 -2.60 -19.08 12.02
C VAL A 499 -1.11 -18.90 12.25
N ASP A 500 -0.29 -19.13 11.22
CA ASP A 500 1.14 -18.80 11.22
C ASP A 500 2.00 -19.58 12.25
N GLY A 501 1.50 -20.71 12.78
CA GLY A 501 2.30 -21.68 13.55
C GLY A 501 2.53 -21.32 15.02
N TYR A 502 1.68 -20.47 15.60
CA TYR A 502 1.71 -20.19 17.04
C TYR A 502 1.20 -21.40 17.84
N SER A 503 1.81 -21.61 19.02
CA SER A 503 1.37 -22.58 20.00
C SER A 503 0.36 -21.97 20.98
N GLU A 504 -0.27 -22.82 21.79
CA GLU A 504 -1.06 -22.39 22.94
C GLU A 504 -0.25 -21.43 23.83
N PRO A 505 -0.87 -20.33 24.32
CA PRO A 505 -0.18 -19.32 25.11
C PRO A 505 0.18 -19.86 26.51
N SER A 506 1.42 -19.62 26.94
CA SER A 506 1.85 -19.89 28.31
C SER A 506 1.16 -18.97 29.33
N ILE A 507 1.30 -19.26 30.62
CA ILE A 507 0.78 -18.39 31.71
C ILE A 507 1.36 -16.98 31.60
N ILE A 508 2.64 -16.84 31.24
CA ILE A 508 3.33 -15.56 31.07
C ILE A 508 2.75 -14.82 29.85
N ASP A 509 2.50 -15.53 28.74
CA ASP A 509 1.86 -14.94 27.56
C ASP A 509 0.47 -14.41 27.90
N GLN A 510 -0.34 -15.19 28.62
CA GLN A 510 -1.69 -14.78 29.04
C GLN A 510 -1.66 -13.54 29.94
N GLN A 511 -0.72 -13.45 30.88
CA GLN A 511 -0.55 -12.26 31.72
C GLN A 511 -0.17 -11.03 30.90
N ALA A 512 0.75 -11.17 29.95
CA ALA A 512 1.16 -10.08 29.07
C ALA A 512 0.02 -9.60 28.17
N LEU A 513 -0.77 -10.53 27.61
CA LEU A 513 -1.95 -10.23 26.79
C LEU A 513 -3.04 -9.50 27.59
N ARG A 514 -3.31 -9.91 28.83
CA ARG A 514 -4.26 -9.21 29.72
C ARG A 514 -3.83 -7.77 29.99
N LYS A 515 -2.54 -7.55 30.29
CA LYS A 515 -1.98 -6.20 30.46
C LYS A 515 -2.08 -5.40 29.16
N ASN A 516 -1.83 -6.02 28.02
CA ASN A 516 -1.94 -5.39 26.70
C ASN A 516 -3.37 -4.89 26.41
N VAL A 517 -4.40 -5.66 26.80
CA VAL A 517 -5.81 -5.24 26.71
C VAL A 517 -6.11 -4.05 27.64
N ALA A 518 -5.51 -3.99 28.84
CA ALA A 518 -5.65 -2.82 29.71
C ALA A 518 -5.06 -1.56 29.06
N THR A 519 -3.87 -1.69 28.45
CA THR A 519 -3.24 -0.61 27.69
C THR A 519 -4.06 -0.20 26.48
N PHE A 520 -4.66 -1.16 25.76
CA PHE A 520 -5.60 -0.89 24.68
C PHE A 520 -6.77 -0.01 25.14
N LYS A 521 -7.43 -0.38 26.25
CA LYS A 521 -8.54 0.40 26.82
C LYS A 521 -8.09 1.81 27.24
N SER A 522 -6.92 1.95 27.86
CA SER A 522 -6.37 3.27 28.20
C SER A 522 -6.20 4.14 26.95
N ARG A 523 -5.65 3.56 25.87
CA ARG A 523 -5.45 4.30 24.62
C ARG A 523 -6.76 4.68 23.94
N LEU A 524 -7.80 3.84 24.02
CA LEU A 524 -9.16 4.20 23.52
C LEU A 524 -9.72 5.42 24.28
N ARG A 525 -9.44 5.52 25.59
CA ARG A 525 -9.80 6.68 26.42
C ARG A 525 -9.02 7.93 26.00
N ASP A 526 -7.71 7.81 25.78
CA ASP A 526 -6.84 8.93 25.40
C ASP A 526 -7.24 9.58 24.07
N ILE A 527 -7.72 8.78 23.10
CA ILE A 527 -8.20 9.28 21.80
C ILE A 527 -9.68 9.72 21.81
N GLY A 528 -10.35 9.63 22.97
CA GLY A 528 -11.72 10.11 23.16
C GLY A 528 -12.82 9.23 22.55
N PHE A 529 -12.55 7.94 22.34
CA PHE A 529 -13.52 6.99 21.77
C PHE A 529 -14.18 6.08 22.82
N PHE A 530 -13.82 6.19 24.10
CA PHE A 530 -14.23 5.27 25.15
C PHE A 530 -15.06 5.94 26.25
N GLN A 531 -16.22 5.37 26.57
CA GLN A 531 -17.01 5.72 27.76
C GLN A 531 -17.01 4.58 28.77
N ASP A 532 -16.70 4.89 30.02
CA ASP A 532 -16.65 3.94 31.13
C ASP A 532 -17.90 4.10 31.99
N LEU A 533 -18.97 3.35 31.67
CA LEU A 533 -20.24 3.44 32.40
C LEU A 533 -20.26 2.55 33.66
N SER A 534 -19.39 1.53 33.77
CA SER A 534 -19.14 0.74 34.99
C SER A 534 -17.95 -0.22 34.85
N ASP A 535 -17.47 -0.78 35.98
CA ASP A 535 -16.40 -1.81 36.05
C ASP A 535 -16.77 -3.15 35.38
N ALA A 536 -18.06 -3.36 35.05
CA ALA A 536 -18.49 -4.56 34.35
C ALA A 536 -18.07 -4.52 32.87
N TYR A 537 -17.43 -5.60 32.39
CA TYR A 537 -16.96 -5.72 31.00
C TYR A 537 -18.06 -5.48 29.94
N VAL A 538 -19.32 -5.71 30.30
CA VAL A 538 -20.50 -5.58 29.41
C VAL A 538 -20.91 -4.12 29.18
N THR A 539 -20.46 -3.17 30.00
CA THR A 539 -20.85 -1.74 29.92
C THR A 539 -19.75 -0.85 29.35
N GLN A 540 -18.68 -1.44 28.81
CA GLN A 540 -17.54 -0.72 28.25
C GLN A 540 -17.65 -0.66 26.72
N THR A 541 -18.06 0.49 26.20
CA THR A 541 -18.33 0.68 24.76
C THR A 541 -17.42 1.74 24.13
N VAL A 542 -17.15 1.52 22.85
CA VAL A 542 -16.59 2.52 21.94
C VAL A 542 -17.74 3.29 21.32
N VAL A 543 -17.70 4.62 21.46
CA VAL A 543 -18.75 5.52 20.99
C VAL A 543 -18.32 6.16 19.66
N PRO A 544 -19.20 6.18 18.64
CA PRO A 544 -18.92 6.89 17.40
C PRO A 544 -18.63 8.37 17.66
N ARG A 545 -17.54 8.89 17.09
CA ARG A 545 -17.24 10.33 17.20
C ARG A 545 -18.22 11.18 16.40
N TYR A 546 -18.68 10.65 15.27
CA TYR A 546 -19.68 11.27 14.40
C TYR A 546 -20.86 10.32 14.30
N ALA A 547 -22.07 10.80 14.53
CA ALA A 547 -23.27 9.98 14.40
C ALA A 547 -23.80 10.06 12.96
N ILE A 548 -23.78 8.95 12.24
CA ILE A 548 -24.34 8.83 10.89
C ILE A 548 -25.69 8.13 10.99
N ARG A 549 -26.76 8.84 10.62
CA ARG A 549 -28.13 8.33 10.64
C ARG A 549 -28.56 7.94 9.23
N SER A 550 -29.52 7.01 9.12
CA SER A 550 -29.94 6.48 7.81
C SER A 550 -30.58 7.51 6.87
N VAL A 551 -30.89 8.71 7.34
CA VAL A 551 -31.44 9.81 6.51
C VAL A 551 -30.31 10.57 5.78
N ASP A 552 -29.07 10.48 6.27
CA ASP A 552 -27.91 11.17 5.69
C ASP A 552 -27.30 10.42 4.50
N ALA A 553 -27.78 9.20 4.20
CA ALA A 553 -27.28 8.32 3.14
C ALA A 553 -28.06 8.40 1.81
N GLU A 554 -29.11 9.24 1.73
CA GLU A 554 -29.97 9.40 0.54
C GLU A 554 -29.85 10.77 -0.15
N SER A 555 -28.89 11.61 0.27
CA SER A 555 -28.74 12.98 -0.24
C SER A 555 -27.44 13.22 -1.00
#